data_AF-A0AAD3ZUM1-F1
#
_entry.id   AF-A0AAD3ZUM1-F1
#
_cell.length_a   1.000
_cell.length_b   1.000
_cell.length_c   1.000
_cell.angle_alpha   90.00
_cell.angle_beta   90.00
_cell.angle_gamma   90.00
#
_symmetry.space_group_name_H-M   'P 1'
#
loop_
_entity.id
_entity.type
_entity.pdbx_description
1 polymer ?
#
loop_
_entity_poly.entity_id
_entity_poly.type
_entity_poly.pdbx_seq_one_letter_code
_entity_poly.pdbx_strand_id
1 'polypeptide(L)'
;MSPFARIVKYERVKTPLWSSSNAKTKQSDIERQKATKYSGKDCKITPKQQPNLQQTQSQKPASQTQPESNRTRQKQYQHGRKTPATLEHKAQVLKPHLEAIEQAKEVFVRYNSQFAGLKGSELSFAEEALHARNIIQDSYNNTSTEKFALTSATIESVQRALYMAASVGLSLNPIKKHAYLVPRFNRNSGQLECHLEPSYRGLEFIAFRAGLLKKVHCVLVHAKDKFEWINESERPIHTYNPFAPDNERGLFVGGYCIADFTDGTRHVSFTTDKTIIQCQGVSQYDAIWNTWKDKMREKTIIRQAFNEWPIFDATLTRLSSYLVDCDRAAA
;
A
#
# COMPACT_ATOMS: atom_id res chain seq x y z
N MET A 1 34.46 38.99 4.84
CA MET A 1 33.26 38.51 4.09
C MET A 1 33.58 37.15 3.53
N SER A 2 32.88 36.09 3.96
CA SER A 2 33.16 34.71 3.54
C SER A 2 32.65 34.47 2.11
N PRO A 3 33.46 33.92 1.18
CA PRO A 3 33.12 33.77 -0.23
C PRO A 3 32.17 32.60 -0.56
N PHE A 4 31.53 31.98 0.45
CA PHE A 4 30.72 30.76 0.27
C PHE A 4 29.20 30.93 0.45
N ALA A 5 28.67 32.15 0.53
CA ALA A 5 27.23 32.36 0.62
C ALA A 5 26.56 32.24 -0.77
N ARG A 6 26.35 31.02 -1.28
CA ARG A 6 25.35 30.77 -2.33
C ARG A 6 23.97 30.79 -1.68
N ILE A 7 23.21 31.85 -1.93
CA ILE A 7 21.77 31.88 -1.63
C ILE A 7 21.08 30.97 -2.65
N VAL A 8 20.86 29.71 -2.28
CA VAL A 8 19.98 28.82 -3.02
C VAL A 8 18.57 29.03 -2.46
N LYS A 9 17.67 29.57 -3.28
CA LYS A 9 16.24 29.64 -2.95
C LYS A 9 15.67 28.23 -3.07
N TYR A 10 15.37 27.59 -1.94
CA TYR A 10 14.79 26.25 -1.90
C TYR A 10 13.26 26.34 -1.86
N GLU A 11 12.62 25.85 -2.91
CA GLU A 11 11.16 25.68 -2.93
C GLU A 11 10.81 24.31 -2.36
N ARG A 12 9.99 24.27 -1.30
CA ARG A 12 9.55 23.04 -0.64
C ARG A 12 8.66 22.25 -1.61
N VAL A 13 9.17 21.15 -2.16
CA VAL A 13 8.36 20.24 -2.98
C VAL A 13 7.43 19.47 -2.05
N LYS A 14 6.19 19.93 -1.90
CA LYS A 14 5.12 19.11 -1.33
C LYS A 14 4.90 17.93 -2.27
N THR A 15 5.30 16.73 -1.87
CA THR A 15 4.96 15.52 -2.63
C THR A 15 3.46 15.25 -2.42
N PRO A 16 2.60 15.42 -3.45
CA PRO A 16 1.22 14.97 -3.38
C PRO A 16 1.29 13.46 -3.65
N LEU A 17 1.61 12.70 -2.60
CA LEU A 17 1.70 11.24 -2.64
C LEU A 17 0.38 10.63 -2.19
N TRP A 18 -0.74 11.26 -2.55
CA TRP A 18 -2.05 10.64 -2.73
C TRP A 18 -3.03 11.64 -3.36
N SER A 19 -3.79 11.12 -4.31
CA SER A 19 -4.85 11.77 -5.02
C SER A 19 -5.92 12.40 -4.11
N SER A 20 -6.04 13.72 -4.17
CA SER A 20 -7.21 14.46 -3.69
C SER A 20 -8.46 14.23 -4.55
N SER A 21 -8.42 13.33 -5.53
CA SER A 21 -9.41 13.27 -6.63
C SER A 21 -10.58 12.30 -6.45
N ASN A 22 -10.78 11.69 -5.27
CA ASN A 22 -12.02 10.95 -4.97
C ASN A 22 -12.77 11.45 -3.71
N ALA A 23 -12.36 12.57 -3.11
CA ALA A 23 -13.01 13.13 -1.92
C ALA A 23 -14.31 13.92 -2.20
N LYS A 24 -14.76 14.00 -3.46
CA LYS A 24 -16.05 14.57 -3.86
C LYS A 24 -16.68 13.48 -4.73
N THR A 25 -17.67 12.70 -4.29
CA THR A 25 -19.10 13.04 -4.34
C THR A 25 -19.94 11.89 -3.71
N LYS A 26 -19.70 11.52 -2.44
CA LYS A 26 -20.58 10.58 -1.72
C LYS A 26 -20.92 10.96 -0.27
N GLN A 27 -20.28 12.02 0.26
CA GLN A 27 -20.47 12.45 1.64
C GLN A 27 -21.83 13.16 1.85
N SER A 28 -22.25 14.01 0.89
CA SER A 28 -23.44 14.86 1.05
C SER A 28 -24.77 14.10 1.08
N ASP A 29 -24.88 13.02 0.33
CA ASP A 29 -26.16 12.33 0.13
C ASP A 29 -26.46 11.35 1.26
N ILE A 30 -25.40 10.75 1.83
CA ILE A 30 -25.48 9.89 3.01
C ILE A 30 -25.78 10.73 4.26
N GLU A 31 -25.24 11.94 4.36
CA GLU A 31 -25.51 12.88 5.46
C GLU A 31 -26.94 13.45 5.38
N ARG A 32 -27.45 13.76 4.17
CA ARG A 32 -28.86 14.19 3.97
C ARG A 32 -29.87 13.08 4.28
N GLN A 33 -29.57 11.82 3.95
CA GLN A 33 -30.42 10.67 4.27
C GLN A 33 -30.40 10.29 5.75
N LYS A 34 -29.31 10.58 6.47
CA LYS A 34 -29.22 10.37 7.92
C LYS A 34 -29.91 11.48 8.71
N ALA A 35 -29.85 12.73 8.25
CA ALA A 35 -30.53 13.87 8.90
C ALA A 35 -32.07 13.77 8.83
N THR A 36 -32.63 13.22 7.74
CA THR A 36 -34.08 13.01 7.60
C THR A 36 -34.63 11.90 8.49
N LYS A 37 -33.79 11.02 9.03
CA LYS A 37 -34.19 9.90 9.89
C LYS A 37 -34.38 10.27 11.37
N TYR A 38 -33.95 11.47 11.78
CA TYR A 38 -34.00 11.94 13.18
C TYR A 38 -34.71 13.30 13.36
N SER A 39 -35.31 13.84 12.31
CA SER A 39 -36.15 15.04 12.41
C SER A 39 -37.59 14.62 12.70
N GLY A 40 -37.95 14.62 13.99
CA GLY A 40 -39.34 14.57 14.44
C GLY A 40 -39.72 13.25 15.11
N LYS A 41 -39.42 13.13 16.41
CA LYS A 41 -40.20 12.37 17.40
C LYS A 41 -39.64 12.67 18.79
N ASP A 42 -40.38 13.47 19.55
CA ASP A 42 -40.21 13.60 20.99
C ASP A 42 -40.53 12.26 21.66
N CYS A 43 -39.61 11.72 22.46
CA CYS A 43 -39.89 10.59 23.34
C CYS A 43 -39.09 10.72 24.66
N LYS A 44 -39.82 10.90 25.76
CA LYS A 44 -39.34 10.83 27.14
C LYS A 44 -38.89 9.39 27.47
N ILE A 45 -37.78 9.24 28.18
CA ILE A 45 -37.26 7.94 28.63
C ILE A 45 -37.40 7.83 30.15
N THR A 46 -38.07 6.76 30.61
CA THR A 46 -38.09 6.31 32.02
C THR A 46 -37.33 4.97 32.10
N PRO A 47 -36.55 4.68 33.16
CA PRO A 47 -35.70 3.49 33.21
C PRO A 47 -36.46 2.25 33.71
N LYS A 48 -36.18 1.07 33.12
CA LYS A 48 -36.62 -0.24 33.64
C LYS A 48 -35.43 -1.18 33.87
N GLN A 49 -35.53 -1.91 34.98
CA GLN A 49 -34.56 -2.84 35.59
C GLN A 49 -34.41 -4.16 34.82
N GLN A 50 -33.24 -4.79 34.96
CA GLN A 50 -32.93 -6.17 34.52
C GLN A 50 -33.40 -7.21 35.56
N PRO A 51 -33.85 -8.41 35.15
CA PRO A 51 -33.83 -9.59 36.00
C PRO A 51 -32.67 -10.55 35.69
N ASN A 52 -32.11 -11.07 36.78
CA ASN A 52 -31.12 -12.17 36.90
C ASN A 52 -31.74 -13.57 36.71
N LEU A 53 -30.87 -14.61 36.69
CA LEU A 53 -31.07 -16.05 37.03
C LEU A 53 -30.79 -17.01 35.85
N GLN A 54 -30.19 -18.20 35.97
CA GLN A 54 -29.27 -18.88 36.92
C GLN A 54 -28.81 -20.16 36.18
N GLN A 55 -27.63 -20.71 36.52
CA GLN A 55 -27.12 -21.97 35.97
C GLN A 55 -27.81 -23.20 36.61
N THR A 56 -28.04 -24.26 35.84
CA THR A 56 -28.23 -25.62 36.37
C THR A 56 -27.65 -26.69 35.44
N GLN A 57 -26.81 -27.54 36.01
CA GLN A 57 -26.27 -28.79 35.43
C GLN A 57 -27.28 -29.94 35.57
N SER A 58 -27.25 -30.92 34.67
CA SER A 58 -27.77 -32.29 34.90
C SER A 58 -27.09 -33.30 33.94
N GLN A 59 -26.78 -34.50 34.45
CA GLN A 59 -25.99 -35.56 33.82
C GLN A 59 -26.82 -36.81 33.41
N LYS A 60 -26.29 -37.52 32.38
CA LYS A 60 -26.34 -39.00 32.08
C LYS A 60 -27.63 -39.65 31.53
N PRO A 61 -27.59 -40.85 30.87
CA PRO A 61 -26.50 -41.85 30.76
C PRO A 61 -26.16 -42.36 29.32
N ALA A 62 -25.18 -43.27 29.27
CA ALA A 62 -24.54 -43.86 28.09
C ALA A 62 -25.31 -45.04 27.47
N SER A 63 -25.19 -45.22 26.15
CA SER A 63 -25.35 -46.49 25.46
C SER A 63 -24.44 -46.56 24.23
N GLN A 64 -23.77 -47.70 24.09
CA GLN A 64 -22.78 -48.03 23.07
C GLN A 64 -23.46 -48.48 21.78
N THR A 65 -23.07 -47.93 20.63
CA THR A 65 -23.10 -48.62 19.33
C THR A 65 -22.16 -47.91 18.34
N GLN A 66 -21.13 -48.62 17.87
CA GLN A 66 -20.44 -48.35 16.59
C GLN A 66 -20.87 -49.46 15.60
N PRO A 67 -20.71 -49.33 14.26
CA PRO A 67 -19.80 -48.46 13.49
C PRO A 67 -20.57 -47.64 12.41
N GLU A 68 -20.03 -46.75 11.56
CA GLU A 68 -19.14 -47.04 10.43
C GLU A 68 -18.90 -45.74 9.59
N SER A 69 -17.70 -45.64 9.02
CA SER A 69 -17.33 -44.87 7.80
C SER A 69 -17.15 -43.33 7.85
N ASN A 70 -15.90 -42.96 7.60
CA ASN A 70 -15.42 -41.64 7.20
C ASN A 70 -16.16 -41.08 5.97
N ARG A 71 -16.63 -39.84 6.04
CA ARG A 71 -16.77 -38.97 4.85
C ARG A 71 -16.25 -37.56 5.16
N THR A 72 -14.94 -37.41 5.07
CA THR A 72 -14.31 -36.12 4.81
C THR A 72 -14.81 -35.62 3.46
N ARG A 73 -15.58 -34.52 3.45
CA ARG A 73 -16.04 -33.87 2.21
C ARG A 73 -14.85 -33.17 1.54
N GLN A 74 -13.99 -33.95 0.89
CA GLN A 74 -12.96 -33.42 0.01
C GLN A 74 -13.64 -32.71 -1.16
N LYS A 75 -13.51 -31.37 -1.23
CA LYS A 75 -13.77 -30.65 -2.47
C LYS A 75 -12.68 -31.05 -3.45
N GLN A 76 -13.01 -31.94 -4.38
CA GLN A 76 -12.18 -32.21 -5.55
C GLN A 76 -12.05 -30.92 -6.35
N TYR A 77 -10.87 -30.30 -6.32
CA TYR A 77 -10.48 -29.34 -7.34
C TYR A 77 -10.24 -30.12 -8.62
N GLN A 78 -11.22 -30.11 -9.54
CA GLN A 78 -10.98 -30.57 -10.89
C GLN A 78 -9.99 -29.61 -11.56
N HIS A 79 -8.74 -30.04 -11.72
CA HIS A 79 -7.83 -29.43 -12.69
C HIS A 79 -8.38 -29.73 -14.09
N GLY A 80 -9.22 -28.83 -14.61
CA GLY A 80 -9.61 -28.87 -16.01
C GLY A 80 -8.37 -28.74 -16.89
N ARG A 81 -8.10 -29.74 -17.73
CA ARG A 81 -7.16 -29.60 -18.85
C ARG A 81 -7.63 -28.41 -19.69
N LYS A 82 -6.86 -27.33 -19.71
CA LYS A 82 -7.13 -26.16 -20.57
C LYS A 82 -7.10 -26.65 -22.02
N THR A 83 -8.18 -26.42 -22.76
CA THR A 83 -8.25 -26.70 -24.20
C THR A 83 -7.21 -25.85 -24.95
N PRO A 84 -6.65 -26.34 -26.07
CA PRO A 84 -5.59 -25.64 -26.82
C PRO A 84 -5.95 -24.19 -27.19
N ALA A 85 -7.20 -23.94 -27.57
CA ALA A 85 -7.72 -22.62 -27.92
C ALA A 85 -7.58 -21.57 -26.80
N THR A 86 -7.66 -21.99 -25.52
CA THR A 86 -7.50 -21.06 -24.38
C THR A 86 -6.03 -20.71 -24.12
N LEU A 87 -5.11 -21.64 -24.40
CA LEU A 87 -3.67 -21.40 -24.25
C LEU A 87 -3.11 -20.53 -25.38
N GLU A 88 -3.55 -20.78 -26.61
CA GLU A 88 -3.17 -19.99 -27.79
C GLU A 88 -3.67 -18.54 -27.68
N HIS A 89 -4.95 -18.34 -27.32
CA HIS A 89 -5.50 -17.00 -27.11
C HIS A 89 -4.72 -16.23 -26.03
N LYS A 90 -4.42 -16.90 -24.92
CA LYS A 90 -3.62 -16.32 -23.84
C LYS A 90 -2.23 -15.91 -24.32
N ALA A 91 -1.55 -16.76 -25.08
CA ALA A 91 -0.25 -16.44 -25.65
C ALA A 91 -0.33 -15.22 -26.59
N GLN A 92 -1.40 -15.13 -27.39
CA GLN A 92 -1.63 -14.01 -28.30
C GLN A 92 -1.83 -12.67 -27.57
N VAL A 93 -2.55 -12.67 -26.45
CA VAL A 93 -2.77 -11.47 -25.62
C VAL A 93 -1.49 -11.01 -24.92
N LEU A 94 -0.67 -11.95 -24.44
CA LEU A 94 0.55 -11.62 -23.69
C LEU A 94 1.71 -11.20 -24.58
N LYS A 95 1.84 -11.80 -25.76
CA LYS A 95 2.94 -11.57 -26.70
C LYS A 95 3.33 -10.10 -26.88
N PRO A 96 2.42 -9.15 -27.19
CA PRO A 96 2.81 -7.75 -27.38
C PRO A 96 3.44 -7.12 -26.14
N HIS A 97 2.96 -7.46 -24.94
CA HIS A 97 3.51 -6.97 -23.67
C HIS A 97 4.91 -7.52 -23.40
N LEU A 98 5.14 -8.80 -23.72
CA LEU A 98 6.44 -9.43 -23.55
C LEU A 98 7.47 -8.87 -24.55
N GLU A 99 7.06 -8.62 -25.79
CA GLU A 99 7.90 -7.97 -26.80
C GLU A 99 8.25 -6.52 -26.41
N ALA A 100 7.29 -5.79 -25.84
CA ALA A 100 7.53 -4.44 -25.36
C ALA A 100 8.54 -4.37 -24.21
N ILE A 101 8.52 -5.35 -23.29
CA ILE A 101 9.54 -5.49 -22.26
C ILE A 101 10.93 -5.63 -22.90
N GLU A 102 11.08 -6.47 -23.93
CA GLU A 102 12.37 -6.63 -24.62
C GLU A 102 12.83 -5.37 -25.34
N GLN A 103 11.93 -4.67 -26.00
CA GLN A 103 12.22 -3.39 -26.66
C GLN A 103 12.65 -2.31 -25.66
N ALA A 104 12.25 -2.41 -24.39
CA ALA A 104 12.65 -1.47 -23.35
C ALA A 104 14.13 -1.58 -22.95
N LYS A 105 14.85 -2.62 -23.38
CA LYS A 105 16.22 -2.96 -22.93
C LYS A 105 17.21 -1.81 -23.04
N GLU A 106 17.30 -1.17 -24.21
CA GLU A 106 18.34 -0.15 -24.46
C GLU A 106 18.15 1.07 -23.56
N VAL A 107 16.92 1.57 -23.49
CA VAL A 107 16.55 2.72 -22.65
C VAL A 107 16.67 2.37 -21.16
N PHE A 108 16.28 1.15 -20.76
CA PHE A 108 16.45 0.66 -19.39
C PHE A 108 17.93 0.69 -18.98
N VAL A 109 18.81 0.10 -19.80
CA VAL A 109 20.25 0.04 -19.51
C VAL A 109 20.85 1.45 -19.43
N ARG A 110 20.44 2.35 -20.32
CA ARG A 110 20.85 3.76 -20.29
C ARG A 110 20.44 4.48 -19.00
N TYR A 111 19.23 4.25 -18.49
CA TYR A 111 18.83 4.82 -17.21
C TYR A 111 19.54 4.17 -16.03
N ASN A 112 19.73 2.85 -16.07
CA ASN A 112 20.36 2.11 -14.99
C ASN A 112 21.86 2.43 -14.85
N SER A 113 22.54 2.84 -15.92
CA SER A 113 23.97 3.19 -15.88
C SER A 113 24.28 4.35 -14.94
N GLN A 114 23.31 5.20 -14.60
CA GLN A 114 23.49 6.27 -13.61
C GLN A 114 23.71 5.72 -12.18
N PHE A 115 23.37 4.45 -11.93
CA PHE A 115 23.54 3.77 -10.64
C PHE A 115 24.74 2.79 -10.64
N ALA A 116 25.53 2.76 -11.71
CA ALA A 116 26.72 1.91 -11.79
C ALA A 116 27.67 2.19 -10.61
N GLY A 117 28.10 1.14 -9.91
CA GLY A 117 28.99 1.25 -8.75
C GLY A 117 28.32 1.56 -7.41
N LEU A 118 27.01 1.86 -7.37
CA LEU A 118 26.26 1.99 -6.12
C LEU A 118 25.78 0.60 -5.65
N LYS A 119 26.38 0.08 -4.58
CA LYS A 119 26.04 -1.24 -4.03
C LYS A 119 24.53 -1.39 -3.79
N GLY A 120 23.95 -2.47 -4.31
CA GLY A 120 22.55 -2.83 -4.13
C GLY A 120 21.55 -2.12 -5.05
N SER A 121 22.02 -1.20 -5.90
CA SER A 121 21.17 -0.27 -6.68
C SER A 121 21.16 -0.54 -8.17
N GLU A 122 22.16 -1.28 -8.65
CA GLU A 122 22.25 -1.71 -10.03
C GLU A 122 21.23 -2.81 -10.29
N LEU A 123 20.34 -2.56 -11.25
CA LEU A 123 19.35 -3.53 -11.69
C LEU A 123 19.85 -4.28 -12.93
N SER A 124 19.71 -5.60 -12.95
CA SER A 124 19.93 -6.38 -14.17
C SER A 124 18.66 -6.34 -15.01
N PHE A 125 18.76 -5.88 -16.26
CA PHE A 125 17.62 -5.89 -17.17
C PHE A 125 17.02 -7.30 -17.30
N ALA A 126 17.84 -8.35 -17.38
CA ALA A 126 17.36 -9.72 -17.54
C ALA A 126 16.50 -10.18 -16.36
N GLU A 127 16.89 -9.81 -15.13
CA GLU A 127 16.14 -10.15 -13.92
C GLU A 127 14.84 -9.34 -13.83
N GLU A 128 14.92 -8.03 -14.05
CA GLU A 128 13.75 -7.14 -13.96
C GLU A 128 12.74 -7.41 -15.07
N ALA A 129 13.19 -7.74 -16.28
CA ALA A 129 12.34 -8.20 -17.37
C ALA A 129 11.60 -9.48 -16.98
N LEU A 130 12.30 -10.48 -16.41
CA LEU A 130 11.67 -11.71 -15.94
C LEU A 130 10.61 -11.43 -14.86
N HIS A 131 10.92 -10.55 -13.89
CA HIS A 131 9.96 -10.14 -12.88
C HIS A 131 8.74 -9.44 -13.49
N ALA A 132 8.93 -8.51 -14.41
CA ALA A 132 7.85 -7.82 -15.10
C ALA A 132 6.95 -8.79 -15.89
N ARG A 133 7.55 -9.73 -16.63
CA ARG A 133 6.80 -10.77 -17.37
C ARG A 133 5.94 -11.60 -16.42
N ASN A 134 6.49 -12.04 -15.29
CA ASN A 134 5.76 -12.82 -14.30
C ASN A 134 4.61 -12.00 -13.68
N ILE A 135 4.85 -10.73 -13.35
CA ILE A 135 3.81 -9.84 -12.80
C ILE A 135 2.65 -9.65 -13.78
N ILE A 136 2.94 -9.38 -15.06
CA ILE A 136 1.90 -9.22 -16.09
C ILE A 136 1.15 -10.54 -16.31
N GLN A 137 1.89 -11.66 -16.34
CA GLN A 137 1.32 -12.98 -16.51
C GLN A 137 0.38 -13.35 -15.34
N ASP A 138 0.79 -13.07 -14.11
CA ASP A 138 0.00 -13.33 -12.92
C ASP A 138 -1.21 -12.41 -12.83
N SER A 139 -1.06 -11.14 -13.23
CA SER A 139 -2.18 -10.20 -13.35
C SER A 139 -3.25 -10.71 -14.31
N TYR A 140 -2.86 -11.28 -15.46
CA TYR A 140 -3.80 -11.88 -16.39
C TYR A 140 -4.49 -13.13 -15.82
N ASN A 141 -3.73 -13.99 -15.11
CA ASN A 141 -4.27 -15.26 -14.60
C ASN A 141 -5.22 -15.08 -13.40
N ASN A 142 -4.95 -14.09 -12.54
CA ASN A 142 -5.61 -13.94 -11.24
C ASN A 142 -6.70 -12.86 -11.22
N THR A 143 -6.85 -12.11 -12.30
CA THR A 143 -7.84 -11.05 -12.41
C THR A 143 -9.23 -11.62 -12.70
N SER A 144 -10.21 -11.28 -11.86
CA SER A 144 -11.63 -11.58 -12.08
C SER A 144 -12.29 -10.69 -13.14
N THR A 145 -11.63 -9.59 -13.51
CA THR A 145 -12.16 -8.55 -14.41
C THR A 145 -11.09 -8.13 -15.41
N GLU A 146 -11.08 -8.74 -16.58
CA GLU A 146 -10.06 -8.52 -17.63
C GLU A 146 -9.80 -7.03 -17.88
N LYS A 147 -10.84 -6.17 -17.76
CA LYS A 147 -10.78 -4.72 -17.92
C LYS A 147 -9.69 -4.00 -17.10
N PHE A 148 -9.27 -4.56 -15.97
CA PHE A 148 -8.23 -3.96 -15.11
C PHE A 148 -6.97 -4.83 -15.00
N ALA A 149 -6.79 -5.83 -15.87
CA ALA A 149 -5.54 -6.56 -15.94
C ALA A 149 -4.42 -5.69 -16.54
N LEU A 150 -3.17 -5.95 -16.15
CA LEU A 150 -2.01 -5.29 -16.78
C LEU A 150 -1.92 -5.57 -18.29
N THR A 151 -2.45 -6.70 -18.76
CA THR A 151 -2.53 -7.02 -20.19
C THR A 151 -3.51 -6.14 -20.97
N SER A 152 -4.41 -5.44 -20.28
CA SER A 152 -5.33 -4.49 -20.89
C SER A 152 -4.79 -3.06 -20.84
N ALA A 153 -3.63 -2.84 -20.21
CA ALA A 153 -2.95 -1.57 -20.25
C ALA A 153 -2.31 -1.33 -21.63
N THR A 154 -2.01 -0.07 -21.96
CA THR A 154 -1.28 0.25 -23.18
C THR A 154 0.14 -0.28 -23.14
N ILE A 155 0.65 -0.71 -24.30
CA ILE A 155 1.96 -1.34 -24.42
C ILE A 155 3.08 -0.34 -24.04
N GLU A 156 2.92 0.90 -24.46
CA GLU A 156 3.84 2.01 -24.21
C GLU A 156 3.96 2.31 -22.72
N SER A 157 2.85 2.18 -21.96
CA SER A 157 2.86 2.41 -20.52
C SER A 157 3.66 1.36 -19.75
N VAL A 158 3.70 0.11 -20.22
CA VAL A 158 4.54 -0.96 -19.64
C VAL A 158 6.02 -0.61 -19.80
N GLN A 159 6.42 -0.16 -20.98
CA GLN A 159 7.80 0.29 -21.23
C GLN A 159 8.14 1.50 -20.36
N ARG A 160 7.24 2.48 -20.28
CA ARG A 160 7.42 3.67 -19.44
C ARG A 160 7.60 3.29 -17.97
N ALA A 161 6.84 2.33 -17.45
CA ALA A 161 6.97 1.86 -16.08
C ALA A 161 8.35 1.20 -15.83
N LEU A 162 8.87 0.44 -16.81
CA LEU A 162 10.23 -0.13 -16.74
C LEU A 162 11.32 0.96 -16.80
N TYR A 163 11.17 1.96 -17.66
CA TYR A 163 12.08 3.10 -17.73
C TYR A 163 12.11 3.82 -16.40
N MET A 164 10.94 4.03 -15.78
CA MET A 164 10.86 4.63 -14.48
C MET A 164 11.57 3.78 -13.43
N ALA A 165 11.36 2.46 -13.42
CA ALA A 165 12.00 1.55 -12.47
C ALA A 165 13.54 1.63 -12.57
N ALA A 166 14.07 1.61 -13.79
CA ALA A 166 15.50 1.82 -14.06
C ALA A 166 15.97 3.23 -13.69
N SER A 167 15.16 4.26 -13.96
CA SER A 167 15.52 5.66 -13.69
C SER A 167 15.57 5.98 -12.20
N VAL A 168 14.88 5.18 -11.37
CA VAL A 168 14.89 5.33 -9.92
C VAL A 168 15.67 4.22 -9.19
N GLY A 169 16.08 3.18 -9.90
CA GLY A 169 16.76 2.02 -9.34
C GLY A 169 15.88 1.27 -8.33
N LEU A 170 14.58 1.15 -8.62
CA LEU A 170 13.66 0.32 -7.83
C LEU A 170 13.38 -0.99 -8.58
N SER A 171 13.60 -2.11 -7.88
CA SER A 171 13.41 -3.45 -8.43
C SER A 171 11.92 -3.87 -8.41
N LEU A 172 11.51 -4.57 -9.45
CA LEU A 172 10.22 -5.27 -9.53
C LEU A 172 10.26 -6.65 -8.86
N ASN A 173 11.39 -7.03 -8.27
CA ASN A 173 11.53 -8.29 -7.55
C ASN A 173 10.49 -8.40 -6.41
N PRO A 174 9.61 -9.42 -6.43
CA PRO A 174 8.56 -9.61 -5.43
C PRO A 174 9.06 -9.79 -3.99
N ILE A 175 10.30 -10.25 -3.81
CA ILE A 175 10.94 -10.43 -2.49
C ILE A 175 11.42 -9.09 -1.94
N LYS A 176 12.07 -8.27 -2.79
CA LYS A 176 12.55 -6.93 -2.41
C LYS A 176 11.38 -5.98 -2.14
N LYS A 177 10.27 -6.13 -2.88
CA LYS A 177 9.05 -5.31 -2.74
C LYS A 177 9.34 -3.82 -2.88
N HIS A 178 10.25 -3.40 -3.77
CA HIS A 178 10.58 -1.98 -3.93
C HIS A 178 9.46 -1.22 -4.66
N ALA A 179 8.94 -1.78 -5.76
CA ALA A 179 7.88 -1.17 -6.53
C ALA A 179 6.92 -2.23 -7.10
N TYR A 180 5.76 -1.77 -7.57
CA TYR A 180 4.72 -2.57 -8.17
C TYR A 180 4.31 -1.99 -9.52
N LEU A 181 3.88 -2.85 -10.43
CA LEU A 181 3.17 -2.43 -11.65
C LEU A 181 1.68 -2.40 -11.34
N VAL A 182 1.07 -1.23 -11.47
CA VAL A 182 -0.34 -1.01 -11.12
C VAL A 182 -1.08 -0.48 -12.34
N PRO A 183 -2.15 -1.14 -12.79
CA PRO A 183 -3.01 -0.61 -13.83
C PRO A 183 -3.89 0.52 -13.26
N ARG A 184 -3.83 1.70 -13.87
CA ARG A 184 -4.73 2.83 -13.56
C ARG A 184 -5.42 3.29 -14.82
N PHE A 185 -6.68 3.68 -14.69
CA PHE A 185 -7.42 4.26 -15.81
C PHE A 185 -7.06 5.74 -15.92
N ASN A 186 -6.52 6.13 -17.07
CA ASN A 186 -6.25 7.52 -17.40
C ASN A 186 -7.50 8.12 -18.05
N ARG A 187 -8.11 9.11 -17.38
CA ARG A 187 -9.35 9.76 -17.84
C ARG A 187 -9.12 10.64 -19.07
N ASN A 188 -7.93 11.20 -19.21
CA ASN A 188 -7.59 12.08 -20.33
C ASN A 188 -7.42 11.29 -21.63
N SER A 189 -6.75 10.14 -21.59
CA SER A 189 -6.58 9.27 -22.76
C SER A 189 -7.74 8.28 -22.94
N GLY A 190 -8.56 8.06 -21.92
CA GLY A 190 -9.64 7.07 -21.91
C GLY A 190 -9.12 5.62 -21.92
N GLN A 191 -7.84 5.41 -21.59
CA GLN A 191 -7.16 4.12 -21.68
C GLN A 191 -6.63 3.67 -20.31
N LEU A 192 -6.45 2.36 -20.16
CA LEU A 192 -5.77 1.80 -19.00
C LEU A 192 -4.25 1.92 -19.22
N GLU A 193 -3.53 2.42 -18.23
CA GLU A 193 -2.08 2.57 -18.27
C GLU A 193 -1.44 1.78 -17.12
N CYS A 194 -0.28 1.19 -17.40
CA CYS A 194 0.59 0.57 -16.42
C CYS A 194 1.46 1.66 -15.78
N HIS A 195 1.41 1.73 -14.45
CA HIS A 195 2.21 2.66 -13.67
C HIS A 195 3.13 1.93 -12.72
N LEU A 196 4.36 2.43 -12.60
CA LEU A 196 5.23 2.07 -11.48
C LEU A 196 4.77 2.78 -10.20
N GLU A 197 4.31 2.03 -9.21
CA GLU A 197 4.03 2.57 -7.87
C GLU A 197 5.09 2.11 -6.88
N PRO A 198 5.86 3.02 -6.25
CA PRO A 198 6.83 2.64 -5.24
C PRO A 198 6.10 2.16 -3.98
N SER A 199 6.61 1.10 -3.38
CA SER A 199 6.19 0.69 -2.05
C SER A 199 6.83 1.59 -0.99
N TYR A 200 6.37 1.51 0.26
CA TYR A 200 7.05 2.18 1.37
C TYR A 200 8.51 1.71 1.52
N ARG A 201 8.79 0.43 1.26
CA ARG A 201 10.16 -0.12 1.27
C ARG A 201 11.01 0.42 0.13
N GLY A 202 10.42 0.68 -1.04
CA GLY A 202 11.12 1.34 -2.13
C GLY A 202 11.51 2.77 -1.79
N LEU A 203 10.60 3.51 -1.16
CA LEU A 203 10.87 4.88 -0.70
C LEU A 203 11.97 4.91 0.36
N GLU A 204 11.88 4.03 1.37
CA GLU A 204 12.93 3.83 2.38
C GLU A 204 14.25 3.44 1.72
N PHE A 205 14.24 2.48 0.78
CA PHE A 205 15.43 2.01 0.08
C PHE A 205 16.14 3.15 -0.65
N ILE A 206 15.41 4.03 -1.35
CA ILE A 206 16.02 5.17 -2.02
C ILE A 206 16.66 6.12 -1.00
N ALA A 207 15.97 6.41 0.10
CA ALA A 207 16.47 7.32 1.13
C ALA A 207 17.68 6.75 1.91
N PHE A 208 17.71 5.44 2.18
CA PHE A 208 18.86 4.74 2.75
C PHE A 208 20.04 4.73 1.78
N ARG A 209 19.78 4.43 0.50
CA ARG A 209 20.80 4.45 -0.55
C ARG A 209 21.43 5.83 -0.72
N ALA A 210 20.62 6.89 -0.65
CA ALA A 210 21.08 8.27 -0.72
C ALA A 210 21.91 8.69 0.52
N GLY A 211 22.02 7.83 1.54
CA GLY A 211 22.73 8.13 2.77
C GLY A 211 22.04 9.18 3.63
N LEU A 212 20.72 9.37 3.47
CA LEU A 212 19.95 10.38 4.18
C LEU A 212 19.32 9.81 5.46
N LEU A 213 18.82 8.58 5.40
CA LEU A 213 18.23 7.89 6.54
C LEU A 213 19.18 6.89 7.17
N LYS A 214 19.16 6.82 8.50
CA LYS A 214 19.85 5.81 9.31
C LYS A 214 18.90 4.74 9.81
N LYS A 215 17.70 5.14 10.23
CA LYS A 215 16.67 4.22 10.74
C LYS A 215 15.27 4.81 10.58
N VAL A 216 14.31 3.97 10.26
CA VAL A 216 12.88 4.28 10.31
C VAL A 216 12.20 3.30 11.25
N HIS A 217 11.29 3.80 12.08
CA HIS A 217 10.53 2.98 13.00
C HIS A 217 9.10 3.48 13.15
N CYS A 218 8.13 2.59 13.01
CA CYS A 218 6.72 2.90 13.15
C CYS A 218 6.13 2.13 14.34
N VAL A 219 5.30 2.80 15.15
CA VAL A 219 4.63 2.18 16.31
C VAL A 219 3.15 2.52 16.29
N LEU A 220 2.32 1.50 16.54
CA LEU A 220 0.89 1.63 16.70
C LEU A 220 0.55 1.95 18.17
N VAL A 221 -0.35 2.92 18.35
CA VAL A 221 -0.83 3.43 19.64
C VAL A 221 -2.30 3.04 19.80
N HIS A 222 -2.63 2.56 21.00
CA HIS A 222 -3.96 2.11 21.40
C HIS A 222 -4.45 2.91 22.61
N ALA A 223 -5.76 2.91 22.82
CA ALA A 223 -6.45 3.78 23.77
C ALA A 223 -6.01 3.62 25.24
N LYS A 224 -5.48 2.45 25.63
CA LYS A 224 -5.01 2.20 27.00
C LYS A 224 -3.48 2.29 27.13
N ASP A 225 -2.76 2.60 26.04
CA ASP A 225 -1.33 2.88 26.12
C ASP A 225 -1.10 4.24 26.79
N LYS A 226 0.05 4.41 27.45
CA LYS A 226 0.50 5.73 27.92
C LYS A 226 1.31 6.37 26.83
N PHE A 227 0.70 7.32 26.11
CA PHE A 227 1.34 8.03 24.99
C PHE A 227 1.31 9.54 25.23
N GLU A 228 2.49 10.16 25.11
CA GLU A 228 2.66 11.61 25.18
C GLU A 228 3.47 12.08 23.97
N TRP A 229 2.86 12.98 23.20
CA TRP A 229 3.52 13.66 22.09
C TRP A 229 4.35 14.81 22.62
N ILE A 230 5.58 14.95 22.11
CA ILE A 230 6.48 16.05 22.47
C ILE A 230 6.53 17.06 21.33
N ASN A 231 7.26 16.74 20.26
CA ASN A 231 7.40 17.56 19.05
C ASN A 231 7.96 16.71 17.90
N GLU A 232 8.20 17.33 16.75
CA GLU A 232 8.66 16.69 15.52
C GLU A 232 10.14 16.25 15.58
N SER A 233 10.93 16.64 16.58
CA SER A 233 12.36 16.33 16.70
C SER A 233 12.67 15.30 17.79
N GLU A 234 11.77 15.11 18.75
CA GLU A 234 11.99 14.27 19.93
C GLU A 234 11.14 13.01 19.91
N ARG A 235 11.66 11.93 20.48
CA ARG A 235 10.93 10.66 20.54
C ARG A 235 9.73 10.82 21.49
N PRO A 236 8.50 10.44 21.07
CA PRO A 236 7.35 10.45 21.97
C PRO A 236 7.59 9.53 23.17
N ILE A 237 7.00 9.87 24.31
CA ILE A 237 6.99 8.98 25.46
C ILE A 237 5.85 7.98 25.22
N HIS A 238 6.20 6.72 24.96
CA HIS A 238 5.22 5.66 24.71
C HIS A 238 5.51 4.45 25.58
N THR A 239 4.70 4.23 26.61
CA THR A 239 4.80 3.08 27.52
C THR A 239 3.61 2.16 27.32
N TYR A 240 3.89 0.93 26.92
CA TYR A 240 2.91 -0.14 26.73
C TYR A 240 3.58 -1.50 26.93
N ASN A 241 2.79 -2.55 27.14
CA ASN A 241 3.29 -3.92 27.14
C ASN A 241 3.29 -4.45 25.69
N PRO A 242 4.46 -4.75 25.09
CA PRO A 242 4.53 -5.22 23.70
C PRO A 242 3.96 -6.62 23.50
N PHE A 243 3.78 -7.39 24.58
CA PHE A 243 3.19 -8.73 24.56
C PHE A 243 1.72 -8.73 24.99
N ALA A 244 1.15 -7.57 25.36
CA ALA A 244 -0.26 -7.50 25.71
C ALA A 244 -1.14 -7.67 24.47
N PRO A 245 -2.21 -8.47 24.55
CA PRO A 245 -3.16 -8.62 23.46
C PRO A 245 -3.93 -7.31 23.20
N ASP A 246 -4.45 -7.16 21.97
CA ASP A 246 -5.10 -5.91 21.53
C ASP A 246 -6.30 -5.51 22.41
N ASN A 247 -7.06 -6.47 22.95
CA ASN A 247 -8.17 -6.18 23.87
C ASN A 247 -7.69 -5.53 25.19
N GLU A 248 -6.50 -5.87 25.65
CA GLU A 248 -5.86 -5.27 26.83
C GLU A 248 -5.28 -3.90 26.52
N ARG A 249 -4.69 -3.70 25.34
CA ARG A 249 -4.22 -2.37 24.88
C ARG A 249 -5.35 -1.43 24.47
N GLY A 250 -6.54 -1.98 24.17
CA GLY A 250 -7.73 -1.22 23.82
C GLY A 250 -7.83 -0.94 22.31
N LEU A 251 -8.73 -0.03 21.94
CA LEU A 251 -8.95 0.31 20.54
C LEU A 251 -7.72 1.01 19.95
N PHE A 252 -7.41 0.74 18.68
CA PHE A 252 -6.40 1.47 17.93
C PHE A 252 -6.83 2.94 17.78
N VAL A 253 -5.93 3.88 18.10
CA VAL A 253 -6.20 5.33 18.02
C VAL A 253 -5.31 6.05 17.02
N GLY A 254 -4.18 5.45 16.64
CA GLY A 254 -3.24 6.03 15.68
C GLY A 254 -1.88 5.38 15.77
N GLY A 255 -0.88 6.01 15.19
CA GLY A 255 0.50 5.59 15.34
C GLY A 255 1.46 6.71 14.99
N TYR A 256 2.74 6.49 15.26
CA TYR A 256 3.79 7.45 14.96
C TYR A 256 4.95 6.79 14.24
N CYS A 257 5.66 7.59 13.45
CA CYS A 257 6.86 7.22 12.73
C CYS A 257 8.03 8.06 13.24
N ILE A 258 9.17 7.43 13.47
CA ILE A 258 10.44 8.09 13.78
C ILE A 258 11.41 7.78 12.65
N ALA A 259 11.93 8.82 12.02
CA ALA A 259 13.04 8.77 11.09
C ALA A 259 14.28 9.40 11.74
N ASP A 260 15.32 8.60 11.96
CA ASP A 260 16.64 9.07 12.36
C ASP A 260 17.49 9.28 11.08
N PHE A 261 17.99 10.50 10.88
CA PHE A 261 18.83 10.86 9.74
C PHE A 261 20.31 10.63 10.04
N THR A 262 21.12 10.59 8.97
CA THR A 262 22.57 10.38 9.09
C THR A 262 23.31 11.59 9.66
N ASP A 263 22.75 12.79 9.54
CA ASP A 263 23.26 14.03 10.14
C ASP A 263 22.99 14.15 11.66
N GLY A 264 22.31 13.16 12.24
CA GLY A 264 21.94 13.11 13.65
C GLY A 264 20.61 13.78 13.97
N THR A 265 19.96 14.42 13.00
CA THR A 265 18.61 14.96 13.18
C THR A 265 17.57 13.84 13.20
N ARG A 266 16.40 14.16 13.76
CA ARG A 266 15.26 13.25 13.84
C ARG A 266 14.03 13.97 13.35
N HIS A 267 13.20 13.24 12.61
CA HIS A 267 11.85 13.66 12.29
C HIS A 267 10.86 12.64 12.86
N VAL A 268 9.90 13.13 13.62
CA VAL A 268 8.80 12.35 14.18
C VAL A 268 7.50 12.88 13.63
N SER A 269 6.64 11.98 13.18
CA SER A 269 5.29 12.31 12.75
C SER A 269 4.30 11.34 13.34
N PHE A 270 3.03 11.74 13.42
CA PHE A 270 1.95 10.88 13.85
C PHE A 270 0.82 10.86 12.84
N THR A 271 0.07 9.77 12.81
CA THR A 271 -1.12 9.62 11.98
C THR A 271 -2.25 9.06 12.82
N THR A 272 -3.40 9.72 12.77
CA THR A 272 -4.59 9.31 13.52
C THR A 272 -5.31 8.16 12.84
N ASP A 273 -6.12 7.42 13.61
CA ASP A 273 -7.04 6.42 13.08
C ASP A 273 -7.97 6.97 12.00
N LYS A 274 -8.45 8.20 12.17
CA LYS A 274 -9.30 8.91 11.21
C LYS A 274 -8.64 9.01 9.83
N THR A 275 -7.39 9.42 9.78
CA THR A 275 -6.63 9.51 8.51
C THR A 275 -6.44 8.12 7.89
N ILE A 276 -6.15 7.11 8.70
CA ILE A 276 -5.96 5.73 8.19
C ILE A 276 -7.28 5.16 7.64
N ILE A 277 -8.41 5.41 8.31
CA ILE A 277 -9.74 5.01 7.85
C ILE A 277 -10.08 5.70 6.53
N GLN A 278 -9.73 6.99 6.36
CA GLN A 278 -9.89 7.69 5.09
C GLN A 278 -9.07 7.02 3.97
N CYS A 279 -7.81 6.66 4.23
CA CYS A 279 -6.98 5.92 3.28
C CYS A 279 -7.54 4.52 2.97
N GLN A 280 -8.14 3.85 3.95
CA GLN A 280 -8.79 2.55 3.74
C GLN A 280 -10.03 2.68 2.86
N GLY A 281 -10.87 3.71 3.06
CA GLY A 281 -12.13 3.90 2.36
C GLY A 281 -12.00 4.14 0.85
N VAL A 282 -10.80 4.52 0.38
CA VAL A 282 -10.47 4.66 -1.04
C VAL A 282 -9.74 3.44 -1.62
N SER A 283 -9.47 2.43 -0.79
CA SER A 283 -8.79 1.21 -1.22
C SER A 283 -9.78 0.23 -1.87
N GLN A 284 -9.33 -0.50 -2.89
CA GLN A 284 -10.19 -1.43 -3.64
C GLN A 284 -10.28 -2.83 -3.00
N TYR A 285 -9.53 -3.10 -1.91
CA TYR A 285 -9.29 -4.46 -1.40
C TYR A 285 -9.50 -4.57 0.12
N ASP A 286 -10.74 -4.44 0.59
CA ASP A 286 -11.11 -4.53 2.00
C ASP A 286 -10.72 -5.87 2.66
N ALA A 287 -10.73 -6.97 1.91
CA ALA A 287 -10.36 -8.30 2.42
C ALA A 287 -8.90 -8.36 2.91
N ILE A 288 -7.99 -7.62 2.25
CA ILE A 288 -6.57 -7.55 2.64
C ILE A 288 -6.44 -6.76 3.95
N TRP A 289 -7.14 -5.63 4.04
CA TRP A 289 -7.18 -4.84 5.27
C TRP A 289 -7.70 -5.69 6.42
N ASN A 290 -8.78 -6.46 6.24
CA ASN A 290 -9.34 -7.27 7.31
C ASN A 290 -8.39 -8.34 7.84
N THR A 291 -7.58 -8.95 6.96
CA THR A 291 -6.61 -9.98 7.34
C THR A 291 -5.33 -9.39 7.95
N TRP A 292 -4.85 -8.25 7.43
CA TRP A 292 -3.53 -7.69 7.76
C TRP A 292 -3.59 -6.24 8.25
N LYS A 293 -4.56 -5.93 9.12
CA LYS A 293 -4.90 -4.56 9.57
C LYS A 293 -3.67 -3.77 10.01
N ASP A 294 -2.86 -4.32 10.89
CA ASP A 294 -1.71 -3.62 11.48
C ASP A 294 -0.59 -3.36 10.47
N LYS A 295 -0.34 -4.30 9.57
CA LYS A 295 0.62 -4.10 8.48
C LYS A 295 0.16 -3.03 7.49
N MET A 296 -1.15 -2.91 7.27
CA MET A 296 -1.70 -1.85 6.45
C MET A 296 -1.67 -0.48 7.15
N ARG A 297 -1.88 -0.46 8.48
CA ARG A 297 -1.70 0.75 9.32
C ARG A 297 -0.25 1.22 9.30
N GLU A 298 0.70 0.35 9.61
CA GLU A 298 2.16 0.64 9.58
C GLU A 298 2.58 1.20 8.21
N LYS A 299 2.18 0.52 7.11
CA LYS A 299 2.45 0.99 5.75
C LYS A 299 1.91 2.41 5.53
N THR A 300 0.69 2.69 6.00
CA THR A 300 0.05 3.99 5.81
C THR A 300 0.78 5.08 6.58
N ILE A 301 1.12 4.82 7.85
CA ILE A 301 1.85 5.74 8.71
C ILE A 301 3.23 6.08 8.12
N ILE A 302 4.00 5.07 7.68
CA ILE A 302 5.33 5.30 7.08
C ILE A 302 5.21 6.13 5.80
N ARG A 303 4.22 5.85 4.95
CA ARG A 303 4.01 6.63 3.71
C ARG A 303 3.62 8.08 3.98
N GLN A 304 2.78 8.34 4.97
CA GLN A 304 2.43 9.71 5.36
C GLN A 304 3.66 10.43 5.91
N ALA A 305 4.41 9.78 6.81
CA ALA A 305 5.65 10.32 7.35
C ALA A 305 6.66 10.70 6.27
N PHE A 306 6.82 9.85 5.24
CA PHE A 306 7.75 10.10 4.15
C PHE A 306 7.51 11.43 3.42
N ASN A 307 6.25 11.90 3.36
CA ASN A 307 5.90 13.18 2.71
C ASN A 307 6.31 14.41 3.53
N GLU A 308 6.56 14.23 4.82
CA GLU A 308 6.94 15.30 5.74
C GLU A 308 8.45 15.42 5.90
N TRP A 309 9.18 14.33 5.59
CA TRP A 309 10.63 14.28 5.74
C TRP A 309 11.35 15.27 4.81
N PRO A 310 12.36 16.01 5.31
CA PRO A 310 13.15 16.93 4.51
C PRO A 310 14.18 16.19 3.64
N ILE A 311 13.70 15.30 2.76
CA ILE A 311 14.54 14.47 1.90
C ILE A 311 14.70 15.14 0.53
N PHE A 312 15.94 15.47 0.21
CA PHE A 312 16.32 16.06 -1.08
C PHE A 312 17.21 15.10 -1.85
N ASP A 313 16.62 14.40 -2.80
CA ASP A 313 17.32 13.49 -3.68
C ASP A 313 16.72 13.56 -5.09
N ALA A 314 17.58 13.61 -6.11
CA ALA A 314 17.15 13.76 -7.49
C ALA A 314 16.27 12.59 -7.94
N THR A 315 16.51 11.39 -7.39
CA THR A 315 15.70 10.21 -7.70
C THR A 315 14.30 10.33 -7.14
N LEU A 316 14.18 10.78 -5.88
CA LEU A 316 12.89 11.00 -5.23
C LEU A 316 12.12 12.16 -5.86
N THR A 317 12.80 13.24 -6.26
CA THR A 317 12.16 14.34 -7.01
C THR A 317 11.58 13.83 -8.33
N ARG A 318 12.36 13.06 -9.11
CA ARG A 318 11.89 12.46 -10.37
C ARG A 318 10.69 11.54 -10.14
N LEU A 319 10.76 10.68 -9.12
CA LEU A 319 9.68 9.78 -8.74
C LEU A 319 8.42 10.55 -8.34
N SER A 320 8.56 11.60 -7.54
CA SER A 320 7.44 12.44 -7.13
C SER A 320 6.79 13.12 -8.33
N SER A 321 7.55 13.76 -9.22
CA SER A 321 7.01 14.39 -10.43
C SER A 321 6.22 13.38 -11.28
N TYR A 322 6.81 12.20 -11.52
CA TYR A 322 6.15 11.13 -12.24
C TYR A 322 4.82 10.71 -11.61
N LEU A 323 4.77 10.54 -10.28
CA LEU A 323 3.54 10.13 -9.58
C LEU A 323 2.46 11.22 -9.63
N VAL A 324 2.84 12.49 -9.53
CA VAL A 324 1.90 13.61 -9.67
C VAL A 324 1.25 13.62 -11.04
N ASP A 325 2.02 13.37 -12.10
CA ASP A 325 1.49 13.31 -13.46
C ASP A 325 0.51 12.13 -13.61
N CYS A 326 0.83 10.98 -12.99
CA CYS A 326 -0.07 9.82 -12.97
C CYS A 326 -1.38 10.12 -12.22
N ASP A 327 -1.31 10.79 -11.07
CA ASP A 327 -2.48 11.16 -10.28
C ASP A 327 -3.37 12.18 -10.99
N ARG A 328 -2.77 13.18 -11.67
CA ARG A 328 -3.50 14.16 -12.49
C ARG A 328 -4.22 13.50 -13.66
N ALA A 329 -3.62 12.47 -14.26
CA ALA A 329 -4.23 11.71 -15.34
C ALA A 329 -5.40 10.82 -14.88
N ALA A 330 -5.37 10.37 -13.63
CA ALA A 330 -6.43 9.52 -13.06
C ALA A 330 -7.60 10.30 -12.42
N ALA A 331 -7.37 11.57 -12.05
CA ALA A 331 -8.33 12.50 -11.45
C ALA A 331 -9.45 12.90 -12.41
#